data_AF-A0A951X662-F1
#
_entry.id   AF-A0A951X662-F1
#
_cell.length_a   1.000
_cell.length_b   1.000
_cell.length_c   1.000
_cell.angle_alpha   90.00
_cell.angle_beta   90.00
_cell.angle_gamma   90.00
#
_symmetry.space_group_name_H-M   'P 1'
#
loop_
_entity.id
_entity.type
_entity.pdbx_description
1 polymer ?
#
loop_
_entity_poly.entity_id
_entity_poly.type
_entity_poly.pdbx_seq_one_letter_code
_entity_poly.pdbx_strand_id
1 'polypeptide(L)'
;MLENYVEAYEWLEKYAHTRVLHWLGLTELWLGLAATGQKNVSQSRLHLIRGLRSERNQYRKDAIPLGALLAYEAGDLERAVELLALSLDLGGYHAWTRHYPPLTRMHDDLKMRMPEAVFEAAWKRGKALDIEKTLDALQVEFA
;
A
#
# COMPACT_ATOMS: atom_id res chain seq x y z
N MET A 1 2.27 -19.11 4.58
CA MET A 1 1.91 -17.68 4.50
C MET A 1 1.12 -17.55 3.21
N LEU A 2 -0.15 -17.12 3.24
CA LEU A 2 -1.15 -17.35 2.16
C LEU A 2 -0.60 -17.06 0.75
N GLU A 3 -0.14 -18.10 0.05
CA GLU A 3 0.25 -18.01 -1.37
C GLU A 3 -0.97 -17.86 -2.27
N ASN A 4 -2.16 -18.16 -1.75
CA ASN A 4 -3.43 -17.98 -2.43
C ASN A 4 -4.10 -16.65 -2.00
N TYR A 5 -3.76 -15.57 -2.70
CA TYR A 5 -4.37 -14.25 -2.51
C TYR A 5 -5.89 -14.24 -2.76
N VAL A 6 -6.41 -15.22 -3.51
CA VAL A 6 -7.85 -15.38 -3.74
C VAL A 6 -8.54 -15.88 -2.48
N GLU A 7 -8.07 -16.99 -1.90
CA GLU A 7 -8.60 -17.52 -0.63
C GLU A 7 -8.45 -16.51 0.51
N ALA A 8 -7.33 -15.78 0.56
CA ALA A 8 -7.13 -14.72 1.54
C ALA A 8 -8.18 -13.61 1.40
N TYR A 9 -8.44 -13.16 0.16
CA TYR A 9 -9.44 -12.12 -0.11
C TYR A 9 -10.85 -12.61 0.25
N GLU A 10 -11.25 -13.79 -0.23
CA GLU A 10 -12.57 -14.37 0.05
C GLU A 10 -12.79 -14.60 1.55
N TRP A 11 -11.76 -15.05 2.26
CA TRP A 11 -11.82 -15.19 3.72
C TRP A 11 -11.98 -13.83 4.39
N LEU A 12 -11.17 -12.84 4.01
CA LEU A 12 -11.25 -11.50 4.57
C LEU A 12 -12.60 -10.84 4.29
N GLU A 13 -13.13 -10.97 3.08
CA GLU A 13 -14.43 -10.43 2.68
C GLU A 13 -15.55 -11.07 3.48
N LYS A 14 -15.55 -12.41 3.57
CA LYS A 14 -16.54 -13.20 4.32
C LYS A 14 -16.59 -12.82 5.81
N TYR A 15 -15.46 -12.49 6.41
CA TYR A 15 -15.36 -12.19 7.84
C TYR A 15 -15.20 -10.71 8.17
N ALA A 16 -15.09 -9.81 7.18
CA ALA A 16 -14.87 -8.36 7.38
C ALA A 16 -15.93 -7.71 8.28
N HIS A 17 -17.14 -8.28 8.31
CA HIS A 17 -18.27 -7.80 9.12
C HIS A 17 -18.19 -8.23 10.59
N THR A 18 -17.25 -9.11 10.96
CA THR A 18 -17.08 -9.55 12.34
C THR A 18 -16.42 -8.46 13.17
N ARG A 19 -16.92 -8.26 14.41
CA ARG A 19 -16.38 -7.26 15.35
C ARG A 19 -14.87 -7.37 15.56
N VAL A 20 -14.29 -8.57 15.41
CA VAL A 20 -12.86 -8.84 15.60
C VAL A 20 -12.02 -8.15 14.52
N LEU A 21 -12.38 -8.29 13.26
CA LEU A 21 -11.64 -7.71 12.14
C LEU A 21 -11.82 -6.18 12.08
N HIS A 22 -13.00 -5.69 12.43
CA HIS A 22 -13.26 -4.26 12.57
C HIS A 22 -12.51 -3.64 13.78
N TRP A 23 -12.32 -4.41 14.86
CA TRP A 23 -11.50 -3.97 16.01
C TRP A 23 -10.03 -3.81 15.62
N LEU A 24 -9.53 -4.72 14.79
CA LEU A 24 -8.17 -4.66 14.28
C LEU A 24 -8.00 -3.57 13.21
N GLY A 25 -9.09 -3.18 12.51
CA GLY A 25 -9.13 -2.20 11.41
C GLY A 25 -8.12 -2.45 10.30
N LEU A 26 -7.74 -3.71 10.17
CA LEU A 26 -6.85 -4.25 9.18
C LEU A 26 -7.60 -4.62 7.87
N THR A 27 -8.93 -4.54 7.83
CA THR A 27 -9.76 -5.10 6.74
C THR A 27 -9.51 -4.44 5.40
N GLU A 28 -9.60 -3.11 5.31
CA GLU A 28 -9.49 -2.42 4.03
C GLU A 28 -8.08 -2.53 3.45
N LEU A 29 -7.03 -2.41 4.27
CA LEU A 29 -5.67 -2.62 3.80
C LEU A 29 -5.48 -4.03 3.23
N TRP A 30 -5.80 -5.09 4.00
CA TRP A 30 -5.55 -6.45 3.53
C TRP A 30 -6.41 -6.82 2.32
N LEU A 31 -7.66 -6.34 2.25
CA LEU A 31 -8.50 -6.52 1.07
C LEU A 31 -7.89 -5.81 -0.15
N GLY A 32 -7.40 -4.58 0.02
CA GLY A 32 -6.73 -3.84 -1.05
C GLY A 32 -5.46 -4.54 -1.54
N LEU A 33 -4.63 -5.01 -0.61
CA LEU A 33 -3.42 -5.78 -0.91
C LEU A 33 -3.73 -7.10 -1.61
N ALA A 34 -4.71 -7.86 -1.12
CA ALA A 34 -5.11 -9.10 -1.77
C ALA A 34 -5.69 -8.85 -3.17
N ALA A 35 -6.44 -7.76 -3.37
CA ALA A 35 -6.89 -7.33 -4.68
C ALA A 35 -5.73 -6.96 -5.63
N THR A 36 -4.63 -6.37 -5.13
CA THR A 36 -3.44 -6.11 -5.96
C THR A 36 -2.79 -7.43 -6.40
N GLY A 37 -2.75 -8.43 -5.51
CA GLY A 37 -2.28 -9.79 -5.84
C GLY A 37 -3.13 -10.47 -6.93
N GLN A 38 -4.41 -10.12 -7.04
CA GLN A 38 -5.33 -10.58 -8.09
C GLN A 38 -5.33 -9.69 -9.35
N LYS A 39 -4.51 -8.64 -9.40
CA LYS A 39 -4.52 -7.61 -10.45
C LYS A 39 -5.87 -6.91 -10.61
N ASN A 40 -6.67 -6.84 -9.55
CA ASN A 40 -7.97 -6.15 -9.55
C ASN A 40 -7.81 -4.70 -9.06
N VAL A 41 -7.29 -3.85 -9.96
CA VAL A 41 -6.98 -2.43 -9.66
C VAL A 41 -8.20 -1.67 -9.14
N SER A 42 -9.39 -1.95 -9.67
CA SER A 42 -10.63 -1.26 -9.25
C SER A 42 -10.97 -1.56 -7.79
N GLN A 43 -10.88 -2.82 -7.36
CA GLN A 43 -11.09 -3.19 -5.96
C GLN A 43 -9.98 -2.65 -5.05
N SER A 44 -8.71 -2.75 -5.47
CA SER A 44 -7.61 -2.16 -4.71
C SER A 44 -7.80 -0.65 -4.48
N ARG A 45 -8.23 0.08 -5.51
CA ARG A 45 -8.54 1.52 -5.39
C ARG A 45 -9.69 1.78 -4.42
N LEU A 46 -10.77 1.00 -4.50
CA LEU A 46 -11.91 1.13 -3.58
C LEU A 46 -11.47 0.98 -2.12
N HIS A 47 -10.68 -0.06 -1.85
CA HIS A 47 -10.15 -0.34 -0.51
C HIS A 47 -9.16 0.72 -0.04
N LEU A 48 -8.34 1.27 -0.94
CA LEU A 48 -7.48 2.42 -0.63
C LEU A 48 -8.31 3.62 -0.16
N ILE A 49 -9.32 4.03 -0.93
CA ILE A 49 -10.17 5.19 -0.58
C ILE A 49 -10.86 4.97 0.76
N ARG A 50 -11.37 3.76 1.01
CA ARG A 50 -12.02 3.42 2.29
C ARG A 50 -11.03 3.49 3.46
N GLY A 51 -9.81 2.97 3.29
CA GLY A 51 -8.74 3.09 4.27
C GLY A 51 -8.37 4.54 4.58
N LEU A 52 -8.26 5.39 3.55
CA LEU A 52 -7.93 6.81 3.70
C LEU A 52 -9.03 7.62 4.42
N ARG A 53 -10.29 7.20 4.30
CA ARG A 53 -11.45 7.82 4.98
C ARG A 53 -11.66 7.32 6.42
N SER A 54 -10.84 6.38 6.90
CA SER A 54 -10.92 5.91 8.28
C SER A 54 -10.63 7.05 9.27
N GLU A 55 -11.50 7.24 10.25
CA GLU A 55 -11.29 8.19 11.36
C GLU A 55 -10.10 7.81 12.26
N ARG A 56 -9.66 6.55 12.22
CA ARG A 56 -8.46 6.12 12.96
C ARG A 56 -7.21 6.37 12.13
N ASN A 57 -6.39 7.33 12.58
CA ASN A 57 -5.16 7.75 11.89
C ASN A 57 -4.20 6.59 11.57
N GLN A 58 -4.09 5.59 12.46
CA GLN A 58 -3.22 4.43 12.22
C GLN A 58 -3.55 3.67 10.91
N TYR A 59 -4.84 3.53 10.58
CA TYR A 59 -5.28 2.84 9.35
C TYR A 59 -5.17 3.70 8.10
N ARG A 60 -5.12 5.03 8.25
CA ARG A 60 -4.83 5.90 7.11
C ARG A 60 -3.40 5.67 6.64
N LYS A 61 -2.44 5.53 7.57
CA LYS A 61 -1.02 5.29 7.25
C LYS A 61 -0.78 3.96 6.54
N ASP A 62 -1.55 2.95 6.91
CA ASP A 62 -1.57 1.64 6.24
C ASP A 62 -1.93 1.75 4.75
N ALA A 63 -2.61 2.82 4.31
CA ALA A 63 -2.94 3.05 2.90
C ALA A 63 -1.70 3.36 2.03
N ILE A 64 -0.60 3.85 2.61
CA ILE A 64 0.61 4.26 1.86
C ILE A 64 1.23 3.10 1.06
N PRO A 65 1.53 1.92 1.65
CA PRO A 65 2.04 0.79 0.87
C PRO A 65 1.10 0.32 -0.24
N LEU A 66 -0.22 0.42 -0.04
CA LEU A 66 -1.19 0.12 -1.09
C LEU A 66 -1.16 1.18 -2.21
N GLY A 67 -1.01 2.45 -1.86
CA GLY A 67 -0.80 3.54 -2.82
C GLY A 67 0.47 3.34 -3.64
N ALA A 68 1.56 2.84 -3.05
CA ALA A 68 2.80 2.53 -3.76
C ALA A 68 2.58 1.45 -4.85
N LEU A 69 1.87 0.37 -4.52
CA LEU A 69 1.51 -0.68 -5.48
C LEU A 69 0.63 -0.14 -6.61
N LEU A 70 -0.36 0.70 -6.29
CA LEU A 70 -1.25 1.29 -7.29
C LEU A 70 -0.52 2.27 -8.22
N ALA A 71 0.39 3.10 -7.70
CA ALA A 71 1.24 3.96 -8.51
C ALA A 71 2.14 3.16 -9.45
N TYR A 72 2.71 2.05 -8.96
CA TYR A 72 3.52 1.13 -9.76
C TYR A 72 2.71 0.49 -10.90
N GLU A 73 1.50 -0.01 -10.62
CA GLU A 73 0.60 -0.58 -11.63
C GLU A 73 0.16 0.48 -12.66
N ALA A 74 0.04 1.74 -12.26
CA ALA A 74 -0.25 2.87 -13.16
C ALA A 74 0.96 3.28 -14.03
N GLY A 75 2.15 2.73 -13.76
CA GLY A 75 3.39 3.08 -14.46
C GLY A 75 4.12 4.31 -13.92
N ASP A 76 3.64 4.91 -12.83
CA ASP A 76 4.32 6.03 -12.16
C ASP A 76 5.40 5.51 -11.21
N LEU A 77 6.55 5.15 -11.80
CA LEU A 77 7.63 4.47 -11.09
C LEU A 77 8.28 5.35 -10.02
N GLU A 78 8.48 6.65 -10.29
CA GLU A 78 9.06 7.57 -9.29
C GLU A 78 8.12 7.73 -8.10
N ARG A 79 6.81 7.88 -8.34
CA ARG A 79 5.83 7.97 -7.26
C ARG A 79 5.75 6.68 -6.45
N ALA A 80 5.82 5.52 -7.11
CA ALA A 80 5.87 4.22 -6.44
C ALA A 80 7.09 4.10 -5.51
N VAL A 81 8.27 4.54 -5.98
CA VAL A 81 9.50 4.56 -5.16
C VAL A 81 9.34 5.48 -3.95
N GLU A 82 8.80 6.68 -4.15
CA GLU A 82 8.59 7.65 -3.06
C GLU A 82 7.67 7.10 -1.96
N LEU A 83 6.52 6.54 -2.36
CA LEU A 83 5.54 5.98 -1.44
C LEU A 83 6.08 4.72 -0.74
N LEU A 84 6.84 3.88 -1.45
CA LEU A 84 7.50 2.73 -0.87
C LEU A 84 8.55 3.16 0.18
N ALA A 85 9.39 4.14 -0.15
CA ALA A 85 10.40 4.66 0.77
C ALA A 85 9.76 5.23 2.03
N LEU A 86 8.69 6.02 1.88
CA LEU A 86 7.90 6.53 2.99
C LEU A 86 7.34 5.39 3.85
N SER A 87 6.72 4.37 3.24
CA SER A 87 6.12 3.24 3.95
C SER A 87 7.11 2.47 4.83
N LEU A 88 8.37 2.37 4.39
CA LEU A 88 9.44 1.67 5.11
C LEU A 88 10.07 2.52 6.23
N ASP A 89 9.87 3.83 6.18
CA ASP A 89 10.35 4.80 7.18
C ASP A 89 9.36 4.99 8.34
N LEU A 90 8.10 4.56 8.19
CA LEU A 90 7.05 4.60 9.23
C LEU A 90 7.34 3.75 10.48
N GLY A 91 8.54 3.20 10.64
CA GLY A 91 9.01 2.50 11.83
C GLY A 91 8.35 1.13 12.06
N GLY A 92 8.42 0.63 13.31
CA GLY A 92 8.02 -0.73 13.69
C GLY A 92 6.56 -1.10 13.42
N TYR A 93 5.68 -0.12 13.23
CA TYR A 93 4.27 -0.35 12.86
C TYR A 93 4.11 -1.02 11.49
N HIS A 94 5.06 -0.80 10.58
CA HIS A 94 5.01 -1.33 9.21
C HIS A 94 6.08 -2.40 8.97
N ALA A 95 6.58 -3.08 10.01
CA ALA A 95 7.58 -4.14 9.84
C ALA A 95 7.11 -5.24 8.86
N TRP A 96 5.80 -5.45 8.74
CA TRP A 96 5.20 -6.39 7.80
C TRP A 96 5.45 -6.03 6.32
N THR A 97 5.63 -4.74 5.96
CA THR A 97 5.82 -4.32 4.56
C THR A 97 7.11 -4.89 3.96
N ARG A 98 8.14 -5.06 4.80
CA ARG A 98 9.42 -5.70 4.42
C ARG A 98 9.30 -7.19 4.14
N HIS A 99 8.25 -7.82 4.65
CA HIS A 99 8.00 -9.24 4.49
C HIS A 99 6.85 -9.54 3.51
N TYR A 100 6.24 -8.50 2.93
CA TYR A 100 5.13 -8.67 2.00
C TYR A 100 5.66 -8.86 0.57
N PRO A 101 5.52 -10.06 -0.03
CA PRO A 101 6.20 -10.38 -1.29
C PRO A 101 5.89 -9.45 -2.48
N PRO A 102 4.68 -8.89 -2.65
CA PRO A 102 4.42 -7.92 -3.71
C PRO A 102 5.24 -6.63 -3.57
N LEU A 103 5.41 -6.10 -2.36
CA LEU A 103 6.22 -4.90 -2.14
C LEU A 103 7.71 -5.17 -2.33
N THR A 104 8.21 -6.34 -1.91
CA THR A 104 9.62 -6.70 -2.13
C THR A 104 9.90 -6.92 -3.61
N ARG A 105 9.02 -7.60 -4.35
CA ARG A 105 9.14 -7.75 -5.81
C ARG A 105 9.07 -6.41 -6.53
N MET A 106 8.13 -5.53 -6.13
CA MET A 106 8.02 -4.18 -6.69
C MET A 106 9.30 -3.37 -6.46
N HIS A 107 9.87 -3.43 -5.25
CA HIS A 107 11.14 -2.76 -4.94
C HIS A 107 12.28 -3.21 -5.85
N ASP A 108 12.46 -4.52 -6.01
CA ASP A 108 13.53 -5.07 -6.83
C ASP A 108 13.32 -4.75 -8.32
N ASP A 109 12.08 -4.80 -8.80
CA ASP A 109 11.73 -4.40 -10.17
C ASP A 109 11.98 -2.91 -10.43
N LEU A 110 11.60 -2.03 -9.50
CA LEU A 110 11.87 -0.59 -9.61
C LEU A 110 13.38 -0.31 -9.73
N LYS A 111 14.23 -1.01 -8.97
CA LYS A 111 15.68 -0.89 -9.08
C LYS A 111 16.23 -1.36 -10.43
N MET A 112 15.62 -2.37 -11.04
CA MET A 112 16.03 -2.87 -12.35
C MET A 112 15.55 -1.98 -13.50
N ARG A 113 14.36 -1.37 -13.37
CA ARG A 113 13.72 -0.59 -14.45
C ARG A 113 14.17 0.85 -14.52
N MET A 114 14.70 1.40 -13.44
CA MET A 114 15.09 2.80 -13.33
C MET A 114 16.62 2.94 -13.30
N PRO A 115 17.19 4.00 -13.89
CA PRO A 115 18.58 4.35 -13.62
C PRO A 115 18.79 4.57 -12.12
N GLU A 116 19.89 4.05 -11.58
CA GLU A 116 20.20 4.09 -10.14
C GLU A 116 20.07 5.50 -9.55
N ALA A 117 20.59 6.52 -10.24
CA ALA A 117 20.50 7.91 -9.80
C ALA A 117 19.05 8.41 -9.67
N VAL A 118 18.14 7.96 -10.52
CA VAL A 118 16.72 8.34 -10.47
C VAL A 118 16.03 7.62 -9.32
N PHE A 119 16.31 6.33 -9.13
CA PHE A 119 15.78 5.55 -8.00
C PHE A 119 16.22 6.17 -6.66
N GLU A 120 17.51 6.44 -6.48
CA GLU A 120 18.04 7.01 -5.24
C GLU A 120 17.51 8.42 -4.97
N ALA A 121 17.32 9.24 -6.01
CA ALA A 121 16.71 10.55 -5.88
C ALA A 121 15.25 10.45 -5.42
N ALA A 122 14.44 9.61 -6.07
CA ALA A 122 13.05 9.37 -5.68
C ALA A 122 12.93 8.78 -4.28
N TRP A 123 13.80 7.83 -3.93
CA TRP A 123 13.85 7.23 -2.60
C TRP A 123 14.13 8.26 -1.50
N LYS A 124 15.10 9.15 -1.75
CA LYS A 124 15.43 10.25 -0.83
C LYS A 124 14.27 11.23 -0.69
N ARG A 125 13.58 11.58 -1.78
CA ARG A 125 12.38 12.43 -1.73
C ARG A 125 11.27 11.76 -0.92
N GLY A 126 11.03 10.47 -1.15
CA GLY A 126 10.04 9.67 -0.43
C GLY A 126 10.22 9.71 1.09
N LYS A 127 11.46 9.52 1.56
CA LYS A 127 11.79 9.65 3.00
C LYS A 127 11.58 11.04 3.58
N ALA A 128 11.61 12.07 2.75
CA ALA A 128 11.39 13.46 3.16
C ALA A 128 9.92 13.89 3.04
N LEU A 129 9.02 13.01 2.58
CA LEU A 129 7.60 13.34 2.44
C LEU A 129 6.95 13.54 3.81
N ASP A 130 6.06 14.53 3.87
CA ASP A 130 5.15 14.70 4.99
C ASP A 130 4.02 13.67 4.88
N ILE A 131 3.82 12.89 5.94
CA ILE A 131 2.87 11.77 5.96
C ILE A 131 1.44 12.26 5.75
N GLU A 132 1.01 13.29 6.49
CA GLU A 132 -0.38 13.75 6.43
C GLU A 132 -0.70 14.38 5.08
N LYS A 133 0.21 15.20 4.53
CA LYS A 133 0.08 15.72 3.16
C LYS A 133 0.04 14.62 2.12
N THR A 134 0.81 13.55 2.32
CA THR A 134 0.82 12.42 1.38
C THR A 134 -0.50 11.67 1.42
N LEU A 135 -1.07 11.44 2.62
CA LEU A 135 -2.37 10.80 2.77
C LEU A 135 -3.49 11.61 2.12
N ASP A 136 -3.48 12.93 2.32
CA ASP A 136 -4.46 13.82 1.69
C ASP A 136 -4.32 13.84 0.17
N ALA A 137 -3.08 13.84 -0.35
CA ALA A 137 -2.82 13.75 -1.78
C ALA A 137 -3.32 12.43 -2.37
N LEU A 138 -3.06 11.29 -1.71
CA LEU A 138 -3.56 9.98 -2.14
C LEU A 138 -5.09 9.95 -2.18
N GLN A 139 -5.75 10.62 -1.23
CA GLN A 139 -7.21 10.67 -1.22
C GLN A 139 -7.76 11.42 -2.43
N VAL A 140 -7.08 12.47 -2.91
CA VAL A 140 -7.48 13.20 -4.12
C VAL A 140 -7.13 12.42 -5.39
N GLU A 141 -5.92 11.87 -5.47
CA GLU A 141 -5.42 11.11 -6.63
C GLU A 141 -6.31 9.90 -6.93
N PHE A 142 -6.79 9.23 -5.88
CA PHE A 142 -7.58 8.01 -6.01
C PHE A 142 -9.09 8.22 -5.77
N ALA A 143 -9.59 9.43 -5.53
CA ALA A 143 -11.04 9.71 -5.47
C ALA A 143 -11.76 9.51 -6.82
#